data_AF-A0AB73R6D9-F1
#
_entry.id   AF-A0AB73R6D9-F1
#
_cell.length_a   1.000
_cell.length_b   1.000
_cell.length_c   1.000
_cell.angle_alpha   90.00
_cell.angle_beta   90.00
_cell.angle_gamma   90.00
#
_symmetry.space_group_name_H-M   'P 1'
#
loop_
_entity.id
_entity.type
_entity.pdbx_description
1 polymer ?
#
loop_
_entity_poly.entity_id
_entity_poly.type
_entity_poly.pdbx_seq_one_letter_code
_entity_poly.pdbx_strand_id
1 'polypeptide(L)'
;MGSEPIKQKQPQQKVHTYILKERTDAFKNMPLEETLKWMVKFSCHMASEIDFLKQFESEYTKEVGELLSEETIQRYKGLALSLQLPYTNYKAHADAGTLEMLEQGLLVQSWSSLGSLLESTLQMFLAFYYRFYKDSNWNTWNEESIKQIEEKLMGEFKDSLEQIVKDNAAKGKKGLTNPIKKSFLSKAKYILKQKEKLPSIEKITLSDLLDFYFSEDIIKDGEYTKEDLQKVRDYRNAIHTFQKRIIGTWDEFNDYLKYVILLIIEILYRLPDPNPEVTFPEWYVTGKSQLIMQEKVWFNYHLAVNLDLK
;
A
#
# COMPACT_ATOMS: atom_id res chain seq x y z
N MET A 1 -47.99 -13.07 -54.15
CA MET A 1 -47.88 -11.76 -53.47
C MET A 1 -48.06 -12.02 -51.98
N GLY A 2 -47.04 -11.68 -51.19
CA GLY A 2 -47.01 -11.92 -49.75
C GLY A 2 -45.59 -11.76 -49.24
N SER A 3 -45.06 -10.53 -49.32
CA SER A 3 -43.79 -10.14 -48.72
C SER A 3 -43.94 -10.09 -47.20
N GLU A 4 -43.25 -10.97 -46.47
CA GLU A 4 -43.13 -10.86 -45.01
C GLU A 4 -42.32 -9.61 -44.63
N PRO A 5 -42.75 -8.85 -43.61
CA PRO A 5 -42.02 -7.68 -43.16
C PRO A 5 -40.80 -8.07 -42.32
N ILE A 6 -39.65 -7.53 -42.69
CA ILE A 6 -38.40 -7.59 -41.91
C ILE A 6 -38.68 -6.94 -40.55
N LYS A 7 -38.73 -7.75 -39.48
CA LYS A 7 -38.73 -7.25 -38.10
C LYS A 7 -37.39 -6.55 -37.85
N GLN A 8 -37.39 -5.22 -37.84
CA GLN A 8 -36.31 -4.44 -37.29
C GLN A 8 -36.15 -4.85 -35.81
N LYS A 9 -35.01 -5.47 -35.48
CA LYS A 9 -34.62 -5.67 -34.08
C LYS A 9 -34.42 -4.29 -33.48
N GLN A 10 -35.28 -3.89 -32.54
CA GLN A 10 -35.02 -2.74 -31.70
C GLN A 10 -33.66 -2.93 -31.01
N PRO A 11 -32.77 -1.91 -31.00
CA PRO A 11 -31.51 -2.03 -30.28
C PRO A 11 -31.82 -2.25 -28.80
N GLN A 12 -31.42 -3.41 -28.27
CA GLN A 12 -31.47 -3.67 -26.83
C GLN A 12 -30.55 -2.67 -26.15
N GLN A 13 -31.13 -1.66 -25.50
CA GLN A 13 -30.42 -0.79 -24.57
C GLN A 13 -29.86 -1.66 -23.45
N LYS A 14 -28.54 -1.76 -23.36
CA LYS A 14 -27.89 -2.35 -22.19
C LYS A 14 -27.90 -1.29 -21.11
N VAL A 15 -28.72 -1.53 -20.10
CA VAL A 15 -28.79 -0.69 -18.89
C VAL A 15 -27.73 -1.23 -17.93
N HIS A 16 -26.71 -0.44 -17.63
CA HIS A 16 -25.71 -0.79 -16.61
C HIS A 16 -25.99 0.02 -15.35
N THR A 17 -26.45 -0.65 -14.30
CA THR A 17 -26.62 -0.05 -12.96
C THR A 17 -25.32 -0.17 -12.17
N TYR A 18 -24.89 0.90 -11.51
CA TYR A 18 -23.73 0.92 -10.62
C TYR A 18 -24.04 1.77 -9.38
N ILE A 19 -23.35 1.51 -8.26
CA ILE A 19 -23.49 2.29 -7.04
C ILE A 19 -22.46 3.40 -7.06
N LEU A 20 -22.91 4.66 -7.03
CA LEU A 20 -22.09 5.83 -6.73
C LEU A 20 -21.90 5.94 -5.22
N LYS A 21 -20.65 6.10 -4.79
CA LYS A 21 -20.26 6.39 -3.41
C LYS A 21 -19.77 7.84 -3.38
N GLU A 22 -20.43 8.69 -2.60
CA GLU A 22 -20.09 10.12 -2.51
C GLU A 22 -19.76 10.51 -1.06
N ARG A 23 -18.64 11.20 -0.86
CA ARG A 23 -18.24 11.72 0.45
C ARG A 23 -19.17 12.82 0.94
N THR A 24 -19.68 12.66 2.15
CA THR A 24 -20.43 13.70 2.87
C THR A 24 -19.50 14.79 3.40
N ASP A 25 -20.08 15.93 3.77
CA ASP A 25 -19.34 17.01 4.45
C ASP A 25 -18.80 16.57 5.81
N ALA A 26 -19.47 15.61 6.46
CA ALA A 26 -19.00 15.02 7.71
C ALA A 26 -17.67 14.28 7.53
N PHE A 27 -17.43 13.67 6.37
CA PHE A 27 -16.14 13.06 6.06
C PHE A 27 -15.11 14.10 5.60
N LYS A 28 -15.48 14.98 4.66
CA LYS A 28 -14.57 15.99 4.10
C LYS A 28 -14.01 16.91 5.19
N ASN A 29 -14.87 17.39 6.08
CA ASN A 29 -14.53 18.35 7.13
C ASN A 29 -14.26 17.69 8.50
N MET A 30 -13.98 16.38 8.53
CA MET A 30 -13.70 15.68 9.78
C MET A 30 -12.47 16.28 10.47
N PRO A 31 -12.58 16.74 11.74
CA PRO A 31 -11.44 17.26 12.49
C PRO A 31 -10.36 16.19 12.69
N LEU A 32 -9.10 16.61 12.74
CA LEU A 32 -7.96 15.70 12.84
C LEU A 32 -8.06 14.75 14.04
N GLU A 33 -8.54 15.20 15.20
CA GLU A 33 -8.75 14.35 16.38
C GLU A 33 -9.75 13.22 16.12
N GLU A 34 -10.85 13.54 15.43
CA GLU A 34 -11.88 12.55 15.11
C GLU A 34 -11.35 11.60 14.03
N THR A 35 -10.62 12.10 13.02
CA THR A 35 -9.95 11.27 12.02
C THR A 35 -8.96 10.30 12.66
N LEU A 36 -8.12 10.77 13.59
CA LEU A 36 -7.16 9.93 14.33
C LEU A 36 -7.87 8.84 15.13
N LYS A 37 -8.94 9.19 15.86
CA LYS A 37 -9.75 8.23 16.61
C LYS A 37 -10.33 7.14 15.70
N TRP A 38 -10.84 7.51 14.52
CA TRP A 38 -11.33 6.52 13.58
C TRP A 38 -10.23 5.71 12.91
N MET A 39 -9.08 6.33 12.61
CA MET A 39 -7.90 5.61 12.12
C MET A 39 -7.53 4.46 13.07
N VAL A 40 -7.50 4.73 14.38
CA VAL A 40 -7.27 3.70 15.40
C VAL A 40 -8.34 2.60 15.32
N LYS A 41 -9.63 2.97 15.30
CA LYS A 41 -10.74 2.00 15.28
C LYS A 41 -10.69 1.09 14.05
N PHE A 42 -10.56 1.66 12.86
CA PHE A 42 -10.50 0.91 11.60
C PHE A 42 -9.27 0.01 11.56
N SER A 43 -8.09 0.54 11.89
CA SER A 43 -6.85 -0.25 11.92
C SER A 43 -6.94 -1.41 12.90
N CYS A 44 -7.34 -1.15 14.15
CA CYS A 44 -7.42 -2.19 15.17
C CYS A 44 -8.48 -3.25 14.83
N HIS A 45 -9.60 -2.86 14.23
CA HIS A 45 -10.61 -3.80 13.77
C HIS A 45 -10.09 -4.66 12.62
N MET A 46 -9.52 -4.05 11.57
CA MET A 46 -8.93 -4.77 10.44
C MET A 46 -7.88 -5.79 10.89
N ALA A 47 -6.98 -5.40 11.78
CA ALA A 47 -5.98 -6.31 12.31
C ALA A 47 -6.60 -7.48 13.10
N SER A 48 -7.68 -7.23 13.85
CA SER A 48 -8.38 -8.28 14.60
C SER A 48 -9.19 -9.19 13.67
N GLU A 49 -9.82 -8.64 12.64
CA GLU A 49 -10.57 -9.40 11.63
C GLU A 49 -9.63 -10.28 10.81
N ILE A 50 -8.48 -9.77 10.37
CA ILE A 50 -7.44 -10.59 9.72
C ILE A 50 -6.95 -11.70 10.65
N ASP A 51 -6.67 -11.37 11.92
CA ASP A 51 -6.22 -12.35 12.92
C ASP A 51 -7.26 -13.45 13.20
N PHE A 52 -8.53 -13.08 13.20
CA PHE A 52 -9.64 -14.02 13.32
C PHE A 52 -9.82 -14.87 12.05
N LEU A 53 -9.76 -14.26 10.87
CA LEU A 53 -10.02 -14.95 9.62
C LEU A 53 -8.87 -15.87 9.19
N LYS A 54 -7.62 -15.56 9.56
CA LYS A 54 -6.46 -16.39 9.18
C LYS A 54 -6.56 -17.83 9.70
N GLN A 55 -7.34 -18.08 10.74
CA GLN A 55 -7.55 -19.43 11.29
C GLN A 55 -8.27 -20.37 10.31
N PHE A 56 -8.96 -19.80 9.31
CA PHE A 56 -9.63 -20.55 8.25
C PHE A 56 -8.72 -20.81 7.05
N GLU A 57 -7.49 -20.28 7.05
CA GLU A 57 -6.52 -20.57 6.00
C GLU A 57 -5.93 -21.97 6.19
N SER A 58 -6.05 -22.79 5.15
CA SER A 58 -5.63 -24.18 5.14
C SER A 58 -4.35 -24.42 4.33
N GLU A 59 -4.04 -23.50 3.42
CA GLU A 59 -2.85 -23.52 2.59
C GLU A 59 -1.84 -22.51 3.14
N TYR A 60 -0.58 -22.93 3.34
CA TYR A 60 0.49 -22.07 3.89
C TYR A 60 0.23 -21.56 5.32
N THR A 61 -0.49 -22.32 6.15
CA THR A 61 -0.81 -21.96 7.54
C THR A 61 0.43 -21.57 8.36
N LYS A 62 1.59 -22.19 8.09
CA LYS A 62 2.84 -21.86 8.78
C LYS A 62 3.35 -20.48 8.39
N GLU A 63 3.50 -20.21 7.10
CA GLU A 63 3.99 -18.94 6.57
C GLU A 63 3.06 -17.78 6.95
N VAL A 64 1.75 -17.98 6.77
CA VAL A 64 0.72 -17.00 7.16
C VAL A 64 0.75 -16.77 8.67
N GLY A 65 0.88 -17.82 9.47
CA GLY A 65 0.96 -17.73 10.94
C GLY A 65 2.22 -17.02 11.45
N GLU A 66 3.35 -17.18 10.78
CA GLU A 66 4.60 -16.47 11.10
C GLU A 66 4.49 -14.97 10.75
N LEU A 67 3.97 -14.64 9.57
CA LEU A 67 3.80 -13.25 9.13
C LEU A 67 2.73 -12.51 9.97
N LEU A 68 1.59 -13.15 10.18
CA LEU A 68 0.45 -12.63 10.96
C LEU A 68 0.49 -13.15 12.40
N SER A 69 1.67 -13.20 13.03
CA SER A 69 1.80 -13.63 14.42
C SER A 69 1.09 -12.68 15.39
N GLU A 70 0.76 -13.15 16.60
CA GLU A 70 0.20 -12.29 17.66
C GLU A 70 1.06 -11.04 17.89
N GLU A 71 2.39 -11.20 17.90
CA GLU A 71 3.32 -10.10 18.06
C GLU A 71 3.20 -9.06 16.92
N THR A 72 3.14 -9.50 15.66
CA THR A 72 2.95 -8.60 14.51
C THR A 72 1.62 -7.85 14.62
N ILE A 73 0.53 -8.55 14.96
CA ILE A 73 -0.80 -7.96 15.12
C ILE A 73 -0.81 -6.91 16.25
N GLN A 74 -0.20 -7.20 17.40
CA GLN A 74 -0.13 -6.26 18.51
C GLN A 74 0.75 -5.05 18.21
N ARG A 75 1.88 -5.23 17.51
CA ARG A 75 2.72 -4.11 17.06
C ARG A 75 1.96 -3.18 16.11
N TYR A 76 1.21 -3.74 15.16
CA TYR A 76 0.37 -2.95 14.25
C TYR A 76 -0.69 -2.13 15.01
N LYS A 77 -1.42 -2.78 15.94
CA LYS A 77 -2.41 -2.10 16.80
C LYS A 77 -1.77 -1.01 17.66
N GLY A 78 -0.61 -1.29 18.25
CA GLY A 78 0.15 -0.34 19.06
C GLY A 78 0.60 0.88 18.24
N LEU A 79 1.03 0.67 17.00
CA LEU A 79 1.38 1.75 16.08
C LEU A 79 0.16 2.64 15.80
N ALA A 80 -1.00 2.04 15.48
CA ALA A 80 -2.24 2.78 15.26
C ALA A 80 -2.63 3.60 16.49
N LEU A 81 -2.63 3.00 17.68
CA LEU A 81 -2.91 3.69 18.96
C LEU A 81 -1.97 4.87 19.21
N SER A 82 -0.71 4.76 18.80
CA SER A 82 0.30 5.81 19.01
C SER A 82 0.13 7.03 18.10
N LEU A 83 -0.64 6.94 17.00
CA LEU A 83 -0.79 8.03 16.02
C LEU A 83 -1.37 9.32 16.59
N GLN A 84 -2.20 9.21 17.63
CA GLN A 84 -2.81 10.39 18.26
C GLN A 84 -1.86 11.17 19.16
N LEU A 85 -0.76 10.55 19.61
CA LEU A 85 0.12 11.11 20.64
C LEU A 85 0.82 12.39 20.17
N PRO A 86 1.42 12.48 18.97
CA PRO A 86 2.12 13.68 18.56
C PRO A 86 1.19 14.88 18.47
N TYR A 87 0.00 14.73 17.87
CA TYR A 87 -0.96 15.82 17.76
C TYR A 87 -1.53 16.24 19.12
N THR A 88 -1.76 15.28 20.03
CA THR A 88 -2.18 15.58 21.41
C THR A 88 -1.12 16.40 22.14
N ASN A 89 0.16 16.04 21.99
CA ASN A 89 1.28 16.77 22.59
C ASN A 89 1.44 18.17 21.97
N TYR A 90 1.25 18.30 20.66
CA TYR A 90 1.26 19.60 19.98
C TYR A 90 0.21 20.55 20.58
N LYS A 91 -1.04 20.10 20.72
CA LYS A 91 -2.12 20.93 21.28
C LYS A 91 -1.96 21.26 22.76
N ALA A 92 -1.31 20.38 23.52
CA ALA A 92 -1.05 20.60 24.95
C ALA A 92 0.16 21.52 25.20
N HIS A 93 0.95 21.84 24.18
CA HIS A 93 2.15 22.66 24.32
C HIS A 93 1.80 24.14 24.46
N ALA A 94 2.25 24.76 25.56
CA ALA A 94 1.88 26.14 25.90
C ALA A 94 2.94 27.19 25.50
N ASP A 95 4.19 26.78 25.28
CA ASP A 95 5.28 27.72 24.99
C ASP A 95 5.34 28.06 23.50
N ALA A 96 4.86 29.26 23.17
CA ALA A 96 4.87 29.79 21.81
C ALA A 96 6.28 29.95 21.22
N GLY A 97 7.32 30.12 22.05
CA GLY A 97 8.70 30.30 21.58
C GLY A 97 9.32 29.02 21.01
N THR A 98 8.78 27.85 21.34
CA THR A 98 9.25 26.54 20.88
C THR A 98 8.24 25.78 20.03
N LEU A 99 7.02 26.32 19.89
CA LEU A 99 5.90 25.66 19.22
C LEU A 99 6.22 25.27 17.78
N GLU A 100 6.81 26.17 16.99
CA GLU A 100 7.14 25.89 15.58
C GLU A 100 8.18 24.76 15.45
N MET A 101 9.22 24.77 16.29
CA MET A 101 10.25 23.72 16.29
C MET A 101 9.67 22.37 16.70
N LEU A 102 8.81 22.38 17.72
CA LEU A 102 8.14 21.20 18.21
C LEU A 102 7.15 20.64 17.17
N GLU A 103 6.40 21.51 16.51
CA GLU A 103 5.45 21.15 15.45
C GLU A 103 6.14 20.36 14.34
N GLN A 104 7.28 20.85 13.85
CA GLN A 104 8.03 20.16 12.81
C GLN A 104 8.45 18.74 13.25
N GLY A 105 8.94 18.58 14.47
CA GLY A 105 9.34 17.28 15.02
C GLY A 105 8.15 16.33 15.19
N LEU A 106 7.03 16.81 15.72
CA LEU A 106 5.83 16.01 15.97
C LEU A 106 5.12 15.62 14.66
N LEU A 107 5.13 16.50 13.66
CA LEU A 107 4.57 16.21 12.35
C LEU A 107 5.41 15.15 11.61
N VAL A 108 6.75 15.25 11.67
CA VAL A 108 7.65 14.19 11.15
C VAL A 108 7.40 12.85 11.83
N GLN A 109 7.21 12.84 13.15
CA GLN A 109 6.85 11.62 13.88
C GLN A 109 5.52 11.05 13.40
N SER A 110 4.52 11.91 13.17
CA SER A 110 3.19 11.52 12.68
C SER A 110 3.26 10.89 11.27
N TRP A 111 4.01 11.50 10.35
CA TRP A 111 4.25 10.95 9.02
C TRP A 111 5.03 9.64 9.04
N SER A 112 6.02 9.54 9.94
CA SER A 112 6.78 8.31 10.11
C SER A 112 5.88 7.15 10.52
N SER A 113 5.04 7.38 11.53
CA SER A 113 4.08 6.40 12.02
C SER A 113 3.01 6.07 10.98
N LEU A 114 2.44 7.06 10.29
CA LEU A 114 1.42 6.82 9.27
C LEU A 114 1.96 6.04 8.08
N GLY A 115 3.16 6.37 7.58
CA GLY A 115 3.80 5.63 6.50
C GLY A 115 4.15 4.20 6.90
N SER A 116 4.53 3.98 8.16
CA SER A 116 4.77 2.63 8.69
C SER A 116 3.46 1.85 8.83
N LEU A 117 2.38 2.49 9.27
CA LEU A 117 1.06 1.88 9.39
C LEU A 117 0.50 1.50 8.02
N LEU A 118 0.66 2.37 7.01
CA LEU A 118 0.28 2.10 5.63
C LEU A 118 1.05 0.91 5.05
N GLU A 119 2.38 0.87 5.23
CA GLU A 119 3.21 -0.25 4.79
C GLU A 119 2.75 -1.56 5.43
N SER A 120 2.58 -1.59 6.75
CA SER A 120 2.13 -2.78 7.46
C SER A 120 0.69 -3.18 7.12
N THR A 121 -0.19 -2.21 6.82
CA THR A 121 -1.57 -2.47 6.35
C THR A 121 -1.54 -3.28 5.05
N LEU A 122 -0.74 -2.84 4.09
CA LEU A 122 -0.58 -3.49 2.79
C LEU A 122 0.14 -4.85 2.91
N GLN A 123 1.12 -4.98 3.81
CA GLN A 123 1.80 -6.25 4.09
C GLN A 123 0.87 -7.26 4.76
N MET A 124 0.06 -6.85 5.73
CA MET A 124 -0.91 -7.72 6.40
C MET A 124 -1.96 -8.23 5.42
N PHE A 125 -2.46 -7.36 4.55
CA PHE A 125 -3.38 -7.75 3.49
C PHE A 125 -2.74 -8.75 2.52
N LEU A 126 -1.48 -8.53 2.13
CA LEU A 126 -0.75 -9.44 1.24
C LEU A 126 -0.49 -10.80 1.89
N ALA A 127 -0.14 -10.78 3.18
CA ALA A 127 0.11 -11.99 3.97
C ALA A 127 -1.17 -12.80 4.18
N PHE A 128 -2.34 -12.15 4.31
CA PHE A 128 -3.61 -12.86 4.34
C PHE A 128 -3.90 -13.57 3.01
N TYR A 129 -3.58 -12.94 1.87
CA TYR A 129 -3.69 -13.55 0.54
C TYR A 129 -2.38 -14.23 0.07
N TYR A 130 -1.61 -14.82 0.98
CA TYR A 130 -0.27 -15.35 0.70
C TYR A 130 -0.23 -16.32 -0.49
N ARG A 131 -1.22 -17.19 -0.62
CA ARG A 131 -1.34 -18.13 -1.76
C ARG A 131 -1.31 -17.38 -3.10
N PHE A 132 -2.14 -16.35 -3.25
CA PHE A 132 -2.19 -15.57 -4.50
C PHE A 132 -0.89 -14.79 -4.73
N TYR A 133 -0.27 -14.27 -3.67
CA TYR A 133 1.05 -13.66 -3.78
C TYR A 133 2.09 -14.67 -4.27
N LYS A 134 2.05 -15.91 -3.75
CA LYS A 134 2.97 -16.97 -4.17
C LYS A 134 2.80 -17.34 -5.64
N ASP A 135 1.55 -17.44 -6.09
CA ASP A 135 1.20 -17.79 -7.46
C ASP A 135 1.48 -16.66 -8.47
N SER A 136 1.47 -15.40 -8.01
CA SER A 136 1.72 -14.23 -8.87
C SER A 136 3.10 -14.22 -9.51
N ASN A 137 4.10 -14.87 -8.89
CA ASN A 137 5.51 -14.76 -9.26
C ASN A 137 5.99 -13.30 -9.39
N TRP A 138 5.35 -12.39 -8.65
CA TRP A 138 5.60 -10.96 -8.77
C TRP A 138 7.08 -10.64 -8.53
N ASN A 139 7.63 -9.77 -9.37
CA ASN A 139 9.02 -9.32 -9.30
C ASN A 139 10.07 -10.44 -9.45
N THR A 140 9.70 -11.60 -9.99
CA THR A 140 10.62 -12.70 -10.32
C THR A 140 10.79 -12.85 -11.83
N TRP A 141 11.95 -13.35 -12.25
CA TRP A 141 12.25 -13.65 -13.65
C TRP A 141 12.50 -15.15 -13.81
N ASN A 142 12.18 -15.70 -14.98
CA ASN A 142 12.46 -17.11 -15.26
C ASN A 142 13.97 -17.38 -15.28
N GLU A 143 14.35 -18.57 -14.83
CA GLU A 143 15.76 -18.99 -14.65
C GLU A 143 16.57 -18.87 -15.94
N GLU A 144 15.97 -19.22 -17.07
CA GLU A 144 16.62 -19.15 -18.39
C GLU A 144 16.98 -17.72 -18.78
N SER A 145 16.07 -16.76 -18.55
CA SER A 145 16.33 -15.34 -18.79
C SER A 145 17.46 -14.82 -17.90
N ILE A 146 17.49 -15.25 -16.63
CA ILE A 146 18.57 -14.88 -15.71
C ILE A 146 19.92 -15.42 -16.21
N LYS A 147 19.98 -16.69 -16.64
CA LYS A 147 21.19 -17.30 -17.21
C LYS A 147 21.69 -16.55 -18.43
N GLN A 148 20.81 -16.28 -19.40
CA GLN A 148 21.17 -15.57 -20.63
C GLN A 148 21.72 -14.17 -20.35
N ILE A 149 21.11 -13.44 -19.40
CA ILE A 149 21.59 -12.11 -19.00
C ILE A 149 22.93 -12.22 -18.27
N GLU A 150 23.10 -13.18 -17.36
CA GLU A 150 24.36 -13.36 -16.63
C GLU A 150 25.51 -13.75 -17.56
N GLU A 151 25.28 -14.63 -18.53
CA GLU A 151 26.27 -15.01 -19.54
C GLU A 151 26.74 -13.80 -20.34
N LYS A 152 25.83 -12.95 -20.82
CA LYS A 152 26.19 -11.73 -21.54
C LYS A 152 26.87 -10.69 -20.66
N LEU A 153 26.42 -10.54 -19.41
CA LEU A 153 27.01 -9.64 -18.43
C LEU A 153 28.46 -10.05 -18.10
N MET A 154 28.73 -11.36 -18.01
CA MET A 154 30.00 -11.91 -17.55
C MET A 154 30.98 -12.29 -18.67
N GLY A 155 30.50 -12.36 -19.91
CA GLY A 155 31.32 -12.51 -21.11
C GLY A 155 31.64 -11.15 -21.76
N GLU A 156 31.13 -10.95 -22.99
CA GLU A 156 31.46 -9.83 -23.87
C GLU A 156 31.36 -8.44 -23.21
N PHE A 157 30.34 -8.21 -22.38
CA PHE A 157 30.14 -6.93 -21.73
C PHE A 157 31.23 -6.64 -20.68
N LYS A 158 31.56 -7.63 -19.84
CA LYS A 158 32.66 -7.52 -18.87
C LYS A 158 33.99 -7.28 -19.57
N ASP A 159 34.25 -7.98 -20.67
CA ASP A 159 35.48 -7.84 -21.45
C ASP A 159 35.60 -6.43 -22.05
N SER A 160 34.47 -5.88 -22.53
CA SER A 160 34.39 -4.50 -23.01
C SER A 160 34.71 -3.49 -21.90
N LEU A 161 34.18 -3.67 -20.69
CA LEU A 161 34.52 -2.84 -19.54
C LEU A 161 35.99 -2.97 -19.14
N GLU A 162 36.57 -4.16 -19.27
CA GLU A 162 38.00 -4.40 -19.02
C GLU A 162 38.89 -3.66 -20.01
N GLN A 163 38.50 -3.62 -21.29
CA GLN A 163 39.21 -2.85 -22.29
C GLN A 163 39.17 -1.35 -21.99
N ILE A 164 38.02 -0.81 -21.57
CA ILE A 164 37.90 0.61 -21.18
C ILE A 164 38.81 0.93 -19.99
N VAL A 165 38.88 0.04 -18.98
CA VAL A 165 39.76 0.23 -17.82
C VAL A 165 41.24 0.25 -18.25
N LYS A 166 41.66 -0.67 -19.13
CA LYS A 166 43.03 -0.71 -19.67
C LYS A 166 43.34 0.55 -20.48
N ASP A 167 42.43 0.96 -21.36
CA ASP A 167 42.56 2.14 -22.18
C ASP A 167 42.67 3.42 -21.35
N ASN A 168 41.88 3.55 -20.28
CA ASN A 168 41.93 4.69 -19.38
C ASN A 168 43.28 4.76 -18.65
N ALA A 169 43.78 3.63 -18.16
CA ALA A 169 45.08 3.55 -17.49
C ALA A 169 46.23 3.89 -18.46
N ALA A 170 46.21 3.34 -19.67
CA ALA A 170 47.25 3.57 -20.67
C ALA A 170 47.27 5.01 -21.21
N LYS A 171 46.09 5.63 -21.39
CA LYS A 171 45.95 6.98 -21.97
C LYS A 171 45.85 8.09 -20.91
N GLY A 172 46.00 7.75 -19.61
CA GLY A 172 45.86 8.69 -18.51
C GLY A 172 44.48 9.36 -18.43
N LYS A 173 43.42 8.71 -18.96
CA LYS A 173 42.06 9.26 -18.96
C LYS A 173 41.37 9.02 -17.62
N LYS A 174 40.70 10.04 -17.10
CA LYS A 174 39.77 9.90 -15.96
C LYS A 174 38.54 9.08 -16.39
N GLY A 175 37.95 8.32 -15.46
CA GLY A 175 36.71 7.59 -15.71
C GLY A 175 36.66 6.23 -15.02
N LEU A 176 36.11 5.23 -15.73
CA LEU A 176 35.95 3.87 -15.22
C LEU A 176 37.29 3.28 -14.77
N THR A 177 37.35 2.86 -13.51
CA THR A 177 38.49 2.19 -12.89
C THR A 177 38.16 0.74 -12.55
N ASN A 178 39.17 -0.09 -12.26
CA ASN A 178 38.94 -1.48 -11.87
C ASN A 178 38.04 -1.64 -10.61
N PRO A 179 38.20 -0.83 -9.54
CA PRO A 179 37.28 -0.86 -8.40
C PRO A 179 35.83 -0.54 -8.78
N ILE A 180 35.60 0.49 -9.61
CA ILE A 180 34.25 0.88 -10.06
C ILE A 180 33.64 -0.24 -10.91
N LYS A 181 34.40 -0.80 -11.87
CA LYS A 181 33.98 -1.96 -12.67
C LYS A 181 33.54 -3.13 -11.78
N LYS A 182 34.37 -3.52 -10.81
CA LYS A 182 34.05 -4.61 -9.88
C LYS A 182 32.79 -4.31 -9.08
N SER A 183 32.64 -3.11 -8.54
CA SER A 183 31.45 -2.69 -7.80
C SER A 183 30.18 -2.77 -8.67
N PHE A 184 30.25 -2.29 -9.91
CA PHE A 184 29.14 -2.36 -10.85
C PHE A 184 28.73 -3.81 -11.15
N LEU A 185 29.68 -4.67 -11.53
CA LEU A 185 29.38 -6.08 -11.86
C LEU A 185 28.80 -6.82 -10.66
N SER A 186 29.32 -6.57 -9.45
CA SER A 186 28.76 -7.14 -8.23
C SER A 186 27.31 -6.68 -7.99
N LYS A 187 27.00 -5.40 -8.22
CA LYS A 187 25.63 -4.88 -8.10
C LYS A 187 24.70 -5.48 -9.16
N ALA A 188 25.15 -5.58 -10.41
CA ALA A 188 24.36 -6.19 -11.47
C ALA A 188 24.05 -7.66 -11.18
N LYS A 189 25.04 -8.45 -10.76
CA LYS A 189 24.82 -9.83 -10.30
C LYS A 189 23.87 -9.93 -9.11
N TYR A 190 24.01 -9.01 -8.15
CA TYR A 190 23.14 -8.97 -6.98
C TYR A 190 21.67 -8.76 -7.40
N ILE A 191 21.41 -7.85 -8.35
CA ILE A 191 20.07 -7.62 -8.89
C ILE A 191 19.52 -8.91 -9.53
N LEU A 192 20.30 -9.58 -10.39
CA LEU A 192 19.88 -10.84 -11.00
C LEU A 192 19.49 -11.88 -9.95
N LYS A 193 20.32 -12.04 -8.92
CA LYS A 193 20.04 -12.94 -7.80
C LYS A 193 18.76 -12.57 -7.04
N GLN A 194 18.44 -11.29 -6.88
CA GLN A 194 17.18 -10.88 -6.24
C GLN A 194 15.95 -11.23 -7.10
N LYS A 195 16.09 -11.36 -8.42
CA LYS A 195 14.99 -11.73 -9.32
C LYS A 195 14.72 -13.24 -9.41
N GLU A 196 15.59 -14.07 -8.83
CA GLU A 196 15.41 -15.53 -8.82
C GLU A 196 14.30 -15.99 -7.86
N LYS A 197 14.02 -15.19 -6.82
CA LYS A 197 13.14 -15.59 -5.73
C LYS A 197 12.11 -14.52 -5.45
N LEU A 198 10.89 -14.97 -5.19
CA LEU A 198 9.82 -14.10 -4.73
C LEU A 198 10.28 -13.38 -3.45
N PRO A 199 10.19 -12.04 -3.39
CA PRO A 199 10.56 -11.29 -2.21
C PRO A 199 9.74 -11.72 -0.99
N SER A 200 10.37 -11.80 0.18
CA SER A 200 9.65 -11.99 1.44
C SER A 200 8.78 -10.76 1.73
N ILE A 201 7.53 -10.96 2.13
CA ILE A 201 6.53 -9.88 2.31
C ILE A 201 7.03 -8.79 3.27
N GLU A 202 7.66 -9.19 4.37
CA GLU A 202 8.20 -8.29 5.39
C GLU A 202 9.36 -7.41 4.91
N LYS A 203 9.92 -7.69 3.73
CA LYS A 203 11.01 -6.92 3.12
C LYS A 203 10.56 -6.06 1.95
N ILE A 204 9.29 -6.17 1.53
CA ILE A 204 8.75 -5.35 0.44
C ILE A 204 8.55 -3.94 0.99
N THR A 205 9.14 -2.95 0.31
CA THR A 205 9.04 -1.55 0.73
C THR A 205 7.64 -1.00 0.42
N LEU A 206 7.22 0.06 1.11
CA LEU A 206 5.97 0.76 0.78
C LEU A 206 5.88 1.16 -0.70
N SER A 207 6.99 1.57 -1.32
CA SER A 207 6.99 1.90 -2.75
C SER A 207 6.62 0.70 -3.60
N ASP A 208 7.27 -0.43 -3.35
CA ASP A 208 7.06 -1.64 -4.14
C ASP A 208 5.68 -2.27 -3.87
N LEU A 209 5.14 -2.11 -2.64
CA LEU A 209 3.76 -2.51 -2.32
C LEU A 209 2.75 -1.68 -3.11
N LEU A 210 2.90 -0.35 -3.13
CA LEU A 210 2.03 0.51 -3.93
C LEU A 210 2.15 0.21 -5.42
N ASP A 211 3.37 -0.05 -5.91
CA ASP A 211 3.58 -0.50 -7.28
C ASP A 211 2.82 -1.80 -7.56
N PHE A 212 2.98 -2.83 -6.72
CA PHE A 212 2.29 -4.11 -6.83
C PHE A 212 0.76 -3.96 -6.86
N TYR A 213 0.17 -3.33 -5.84
CA TYR A 213 -1.28 -3.29 -5.71
C TYR A 213 -1.99 -2.53 -6.83
N PHE A 214 -1.37 -1.46 -7.32
CA PHE A 214 -1.94 -0.66 -8.41
C PHE A 214 -1.59 -1.25 -9.79
N SER A 215 -0.39 -1.84 -9.99
CA SER A 215 -0.05 -2.45 -11.28
C SER A 215 -0.86 -3.70 -11.57
N GLU A 216 -1.22 -4.45 -10.53
CA GLU A 216 -2.05 -5.66 -10.62
C GLU A 216 -3.56 -5.36 -10.56
N ASP A 217 -3.98 -4.08 -10.58
CA ASP A 217 -5.39 -3.63 -10.50
C ASP A 217 -6.15 -4.18 -9.26
N ILE A 218 -5.43 -4.50 -8.17
CA ILE A 218 -6.00 -5.01 -6.91
C ILE A 218 -6.68 -3.86 -6.15
N ILE A 219 -5.98 -2.72 -6.09
CA ILE A 219 -6.49 -1.44 -5.60
C ILE A 219 -6.59 -0.51 -6.79
N LYS A 220 -7.76 0.11 -6.95
CA LYS A 220 -8.06 0.96 -8.12
C LYS A 220 -7.95 2.41 -7.75
N ASP A 221 -7.51 3.22 -8.70
CA ASP A 221 -7.66 4.67 -8.59
C ASP A 221 -9.14 5.01 -8.47
N GLY A 222 -9.46 5.87 -7.51
CA GLY A 222 -10.83 6.30 -7.26
C GLY A 222 -10.87 7.36 -6.18
N GLU A 223 -11.24 6.94 -4.98
CA GLU A 223 -11.32 7.83 -3.81
C GLU A 223 -9.92 8.39 -3.43
N TYR A 224 -8.87 7.64 -3.67
CA TYR A 224 -7.47 8.06 -3.52
C TYR A 224 -6.69 7.51 -4.70
N THR A 225 -5.53 8.10 -5.00
CA THR A 225 -4.64 7.58 -6.05
C THR A 225 -3.37 6.98 -5.47
N LYS A 226 -2.63 6.26 -6.33
CA LYS A 226 -1.28 5.82 -6.02
C LYS A 226 -0.38 6.99 -5.58
N GLU A 227 -0.46 8.13 -6.24
CA GLU A 227 0.33 9.33 -5.92
C GLU A 227 -0.01 9.88 -4.54
N ASP A 228 -1.26 9.82 -4.12
CA ASP A 228 -1.67 10.25 -2.78
C ASP A 228 -1.00 9.40 -1.70
N LEU A 229 -1.07 8.08 -1.84
CA LEU A 229 -0.38 7.16 -0.93
C LEU A 229 1.15 7.28 -1.06
N GLN A 230 1.64 7.64 -2.25
CA GLN A 230 3.05 7.85 -2.46
C GLN A 230 3.60 9.04 -1.68
N LYS A 231 2.81 10.11 -1.54
CA LYS A 231 3.18 11.28 -0.73
C LYS A 231 3.32 10.94 0.76
N VAL A 232 2.53 10.01 1.29
CA VAL A 232 2.72 9.50 2.67
C VAL A 232 4.12 8.91 2.85
N ARG A 233 4.62 8.14 1.87
CA ARG A 233 6.02 7.65 1.87
C ARG A 233 7.01 8.80 1.84
N ASP A 234 6.77 9.80 1.01
CA ASP A 234 7.70 10.92 0.81
C ASP A 234 7.81 11.79 2.05
N TYR A 235 6.69 12.04 2.75
CA TYR A 235 6.67 12.71 4.04
C TYR A 235 7.27 11.84 5.16
N ARG A 236 7.05 10.51 5.18
CA ARG A 236 7.78 9.58 6.07
C ARG A 236 9.30 9.74 5.92
N ASN A 237 9.79 9.88 4.69
CA ASN A 237 11.21 10.03 4.42
C ASN A 237 11.80 11.37 4.91
N ALA A 238 10.96 12.33 5.34
CA ALA A 238 11.43 13.56 5.98
C ALA A 238 12.01 13.36 7.39
N ILE A 239 11.87 12.16 7.97
CA ILE A 239 12.60 11.78 9.19
C ILE A 239 14.12 11.93 9.04
N HIS A 240 14.64 11.90 7.80
CA HIS A 240 16.04 12.20 7.50
C HIS A 240 16.28 13.71 7.47
N THR A 241 16.33 14.32 8.66
CA THR A 241 16.37 15.77 8.93
C THR A 241 17.53 16.54 8.28
N PHE A 242 18.60 15.87 7.87
CA PHE A 242 19.75 16.51 7.22
C PHE A 242 19.45 16.98 5.78
N GLN A 243 18.44 16.41 5.13
CA GLN A 243 18.02 16.80 3.79
C GLN A 243 16.86 17.80 3.89
N LYS A 244 16.94 18.89 3.13
CA LYS A 244 15.82 19.83 3.00
C LYS A 244 14.63 19.09 2.36
N ARG A 245 13.62 18.77 3.15
CA ARG A 245 12.42 18.04 2.74
C ARG A 245 11.18 18.79 3.21
N ILE A 246 10.12 18.72 2.41
CA ILE A 246 8.81 19.27 2.77
C ILE A 246 8.12 18.25 3.67
N ILE A 247 7.53 18.70 4.77
CA ILE A 247 6.86 17.83 5.76
C ILE A 247 5.36 18.09 5.87
N GLY A 248 4.83 19.00 5.05
CA GLY A 248 3.41 19.37 5.01
C GLY A 248 2.90 20.09 6.26
N THR A 249 1.58 20.09 6.44
CA THR A 249 0.86 20.65 7.59
C THR A 249 -0.01 19.60 8.30
N TRP A 250 -0.59 19.94 9.46
CA TRP A 250 -1.59 19.10 10.12
C TRP A 250 -2.87 18.88 9.28
N ASP A 251 -3.27 19.87 8.49
CA ASP A 251 -4.42 19.74 7.58
C ASP A 251 -4.13 18.75 6.47
N GLU A 252 -2.94 18.83 5.85
CA GLU A 252 -2.50 17.82 4.90
C GLU A 252 -2.46 16.45 5.58
N PHE A 253 -1.85 16.33 6.77
CA PHE A 253 -1.82 15.08 7.53
C PHE A 253 -3.21 14.48 7.75
N ASN A 254 -4.19 15.31 8.08
CA ASN A 254 -5.59 14.90 8.22
C ASN A 254 -6.16 14.33 6.92
N ASP A 255 -5.88 14.94 5.77
CA ASP A 255 -6.37 14.45 4.48
C ASP A 255 -5.75 13.10 4.08
N TYR A 256 -4.44 12.92 4.29
CA TYR A 256 -3.81 11.62 4.01
C TYR A 256 -4.22 10.53 5.01
N LEU A 257 -4.54 10.88 6.27
CA LEU A 257 -5.19 9.93 7.18
C LEU A 257 -6.53 9.46 6.62
N LYS A 258 -7.36 10.36 6.07
CA LYS A 258 -8.64 9.99 5.44
C LYS A 258 -8.43 9.04 4.26
N TYR A 259 -7.40 9.25 3.42
CA TYR A 259 -7.05 8.33 2.34
C TYR A 259 -6.64 6.95 2.84
N VAL A 260 -5.86 6.87 3.91
CA VAL A 260 -5.49 5.59 4.52
C VAL A 260 -6.71 4.90 5.16
N ILE A 261 -7.66 5.64 5.76
CA ILE A 261 -8.94 5.08 6.24
C ILE A 261 -9.74 4.48 5.08
N LEU A 262 -9.83 5.17 3.95
CA LEU A 262 -10.52 4.70 2.75
C LEU A 262 -9.91 3.39 2.24
N LEU A 263 -8.58 3.31 2.20
CA LEU A 263 -7.86 2.08 1.87
C LEU A 263 -8.18 0.95 2.85
N ILE A 264 -8.19 1.21 4.17
CA ILE A 264 -8.52 0.17 5.16
C ILE A 264 -9.96 -0.33 4.99
N ILE A 265 -10.92 0.57 4.74
CA ILE A 265 -12.30 0.21 4.40
C ILE A 265 -12.33 -0.70 3.16
N GLU A 266 -11.58 -0.34 2.13
CA GLU A 266 -11.48 -1.10 0.89
C GLU A 266 -10.88 -2.51 1.08
N ILE A 267 -9.89 -2.63 1.96
CA ILE A 267 -9.30 -3.91 2.40
C ILE A 267 -10.32 -4.74 3.17
N LEU A 268 -11.01 -4.15 4.14
CA LEU A 268 -12.05 -4.83 4.93
C LEU A 268 -13.14 -5.43 4.05
N TYR A 269 -13.54 -4.73 2.99
CA TYR A 269 -14.53 -5.24 2.01
C TYR A 269 -14.03 -6.36 1.12
N ARG A 270 -12.71 -6.57 1.04
CA ARG A 270 -12.12 -7.66 0.25
C ARG A 270 -11.92 -8.92 1.09
N LEU A 271 -11.81 -8.79 2.41
CA LEU A 271 -11.71 -9.94 3.31
C LEU A 271 -12.92 -10.87 3.14
N PRO A 272 -12.71 -12.20 3.18
CA PRO A 272 -13.78 -13.16 2.97
C PRO A 272 -14.81 -13.06 4.09
N ASP A 273 -16.08 -13.23 3.73
CA ASP A 273 -17.11 -13.43 4.73
C ASP A 273 -16.82 -14.74 5.48
N PRO A 274 -16.78 -14.70 6.81
CA PRO A 274 -16.58 -15.91 7.59
C PRO A 274 -17.74 -16.90 7.39
N ASN A 275 -17.44 -18.19 7.46
CA ASN A 275 -18.43 -19.26 7.28
C ASN A 275 -19.65 -19.04 8.19
N PRO A 276 -20.89 -19.11 7.68
CA PRO A 276 -22.12 -18.90 8.46
C PRO A 276 -22.27 -19.84 9.68
N GLU A 277 -21.54 -20.96 9.71
CA GLU A 277 -21.53 -21.90 10.85
C GLU A 277 -20.59 -21.46 12.00
N VAL A 278 -19.80 -20.42 11.81
CA VAL A 278 -18.85 -19.91 12.81
C VAL A 278 -19.55 -18.95 13.77
N THR A 279 -19.41 -19.20 15.07
CA THR A 279 -19.84 -18.24 16.10
C THR A 279 -18.95 -17.00 16.08
N PHE A 280 -19.55 -15.84 15.81
CA PHE A 280 -18.82 -14.58 15.84
C PHE A 280 -18.52 -14.11 17.26
N PRO A 281 -17.27 -13.74 17.56
CA PRO A 281 -16.97 -13.10 18.82
C PRO A 281 -17.66 -11.74 18.92
N GLU A 282 -18.05 -11.33 20.13
CA GLU A 282 -18.82 -10.09 20.36
C GLU A 282 -18.11 -8.84 19.82
N TRP A 283 -16.78 -8.78 19.95
CA TRP A 283 -15.97 -7.68 19.44
C TRP A 283 -16.07 -7.54 17.92
N TYR A 284 -16.24 -8.65 17.20
CA TYR A 284 -16.35 -8.67 15.74
C TYR A 284 -17.67 -8.04 15.32
N VAL A 285 -18.78 -8.55 15.86
CA VAL A 285 -20.13 -8.06 15.53
C VAL A 285 -20.27 -6.59 15.92
N THR A 286 -19.87 -6.24 17.14
CA THR A 286 -19.98 -4.87 17.66
C THR A 286 -19.08 -3.92 16.89
N GLY A 287 -17.81 -4.30 16.66
CA GLY A 287 -16.85 -3.49 15.92
C GLY A 287 -17.30 -3.25 14.48
N LYS A 288 -17.63 -4.32 13.75
CA LYS A 288 -18.07 -4.25 12.34
C LYS A 288 -19.34 -3.40 12.20
N SER A 289 -20.30 -3.56 13.11
CA SER A 289 -21.51 -2.73 13.16
C SER A 289 -21.20 -1.25 13.35
N GLN A 290 -20.29 -0.90 14.28
CA GLN A 290 -19.89 0.48 14.52
C GLN A 290 -19.22 1.10 13.29
N LEU A 291 -18.32 0.36 12.62
CA LEU A 291 -17.65 0.83 11.42
C LEU A 291 -18.64 1.06 10.27
N ILE A 292 -19.56 0.13 10.04
CA ILE A 292 -20.61 0.25 9.00
C ILE A 292 -21.53 1.44 9.30
N MET A 293 -21.94 1.62 10.56
CA MET A 293 -22.76 2.78 10.95
C MET A 293 -22.02 4.10 10.68
N GLN A 294 -20.73 4.17 11.01
CA GLN A 294 -19.93 5.35 10.75
C GLN A 294 -19.73 5.59 9.25
N GLU A 295 -19.52 4.53 8.47
CA GLU A 295 -19.39 4.64 7.03
C GLU A 295 -20.65 5.24 6.39
N LYS A 296 -21.83 4.89 6.89
CA LYS A 296 -23.11 5.50 6.45
C LYS A 296 -23.24 6.98 6.80
N VAL A 297 -22.47 7.48 7.77
CA VAL A 297 -22.36 8.93 8.06
C VAL A 297 -21.44 9.62 7.06
N TRP A 298 -20.40 8.91 6.60
CA TRP A 298 -19.35 9.45 5.74
C TRP A 298 -19.64 9.38 4.25
N PHE A 299 -20.49 8.45 3.83
CA PHE A 299 -20.78 8.26 2.42
C PHE A 299 -22.27 8.17 2.15
N ASN A 300 -22.69 8.87 1.10
CA ASN A 300 -23.97 8.67 0.46
C ASN A 300 -23.81 7.62 -0.64
N TYR A 301 -24.74 6.67 -0.68
CA TYR A 301 -24.78 5.63 -1.69
C TYR A 301 -25.97 5.89 -2.61
N HIS A 302 -25.71 6.09 -3.89
CA HIS A 302 -26.73 6.35 -4.90
C HIS A 302 -26.69 5.28 -6.00
N LEU A 303 -27.85 4.77 -6.40
CA LEU A 303 -27.93 3.90 -7.56
C LEU A 303 -27.92 4.76 -8.82
N ALA A 304 -26.86 4.64 -9.62
CA ALA A 304 -26.74 5.29 -10.91
C ALA A 304 -26.99 4.29 -12.04
N VAL A 305 -27.48 4.81 -13.17
CA VAL A 305 -27.81 4.04 -14.36
C VAL A 305 -27.09 4.66 -15.54
N ASN A 306 -26.18 3.91 -16.15
CA ASN A 306 -25.65 4.27 -17.46
C ASN A 306 -26.53 3.67 -18.55
N LEU A 307 -27.05 4.54 -19.42
CA LEU A 307 -27.73 4.14 -20.64
C LEU A 307 -26.74 4.29 -21.78
N ASP A 308 -26.22 3.17 -22.27
CA ASP A 308 -25.42 3.17 -23.50
C ASP A 308 -26.34 3.57 -24.67
N LEU A 309 -26.37 4.86 -25.00
CA LEU A 309 -26.99 5.37 -26.22
C LEU A 309 -26.04 5.04 -27.37
N LYS A 310 -26.35 3.97 -28.11
CA LYS A 310 -25.72 3.69 -29.40
C LYS A 310 -26.16 4.64 -30.49
#